data_AF-A0A4R9LWU4-F1
#
_entry.id   AF-A0A4R9LWU4-F1
#
_cell.length_a   1.000
_cell.length_b   1.000
_cell.length_c   1.000
_cell.angle_alpha   90.00
_cell.angle_beta   90.00
_cell.angle_gamma   90.00
#
_symmetry.space_group_name_H-M   'P 1'
#
loop_
_entity.id
_entity.type
_entity.pdbx_description
1 polymer ?
#
loop_
_entity_poly.entity_id
_entity_poly.type
_entity_poly.pdbx_seq_one_letter_code
_entity_poly.pdbx_strand_id
1 'polypeptide(L)'
;MEYEALNPNLYAHVLDDLELITSHKPFHILFYGSRERGDFNESSDLNFYLLAHSTDQMKASFVDSVSKTLNQLEVVAPVNMIAGDADSLRHRFKIHEPGSIQLLENASVFYGEGIWDSLQSEWKRYKDKSIPKKELSSYLEKRIRFFKQQVSRNVKEEVSQLERICTLTLHVWAIKIIDDLSVSELLMMDIPGQIYSLFTNLYKFELDETILELLNLQQRLQTLKRELRWKKEISREEIYELKYKLISLRKDEEFLLNLWA
;
A
#
# COMPACT_ATOMS: atom_id res chain seq x y z
N MET A 1 25.77 13.46 2.99
CA MET A 1 24.95 12.28 3.31
C MET A 1 25.53 11.15 2.51
N GLU A 2 26.48 10.45 3.10
CA GLU A 2 26.97 9.18 2.58
C GLU A 2 25.76 8.24 2.57
N TYR A 3 25.54 7.53 1.46
CA TYR A 3 24.65 6.38 1.45
C TYR A 3 25.04 5.54 2.66
N GLU A 4 24.12 5.31 3.62
CA GLU A 4 24.24 4.14 4.49
C GLU A 4 24.35 2.95 3.53
N ALA A 5 25.58 2.54 3.28
CA ALA A 5 25.87 1.50 2.33
C ALA A 5 25.18 0.25 2.88
N LEU A 6 24.08 -0.11 2.22
CA LEU A 6 23.37 -1.38 2.36
C LEU A 6 24.44 -2.46 2.60
N ASN A 7 24.45 -3.08 3.78
CA ASN A 7 25.48 -4.06 4.14
C ASN A 7 25.42 -5.20 3.11
N PRO A 8 26.35 -5.27 2.12
CA PRO A 8 26.16 -6.16 0.97
C PRO A 8 26.19 -7.62 1.37
N ASN A 9 26.94 -7.92 2.44
CA ASN A 9 27.04 -9.26 3.01
C ASN A 9 25.71 -9.68 3.65
N LEU A 10 25.01 -8.78 4.34
CA LEU A 10 23.69 -9.09 4.91
C LEU A 10 22.69 -9.42 3.80
N TYR A 11 22.68 -8.63 2.73
CA TYR A 11 21.79 -8.89 1.59
C TYR A 11 22.13 -10.22 0.91
N ALA A 12 23.41 -10.53 0.70
CA ALA A 12 23.83 -11.82 0.16
C ALA A 12 23.36 -12.99 1.03
N HIS A 13 23.53 -12.91 2.35
CA HIS A 13 23.04 -13.94 3.27
C HIS A 13 21.53 -14.13 3.22
N VAL A 14 20.77 -13.03 3.13
CA VAL A 14 19.31 -13.10 2.98
C VAL A 14 18.93 -13.79 1.66
N LEU A 15 19.64 -13.51 0.57
CA LEU A 15 19.41 -14.18 -0.72
C LEU A 15 19.74 -15.68 -0.66
N ASP A 16 20.85 -16.05 -0.02
CA ASP A 16 21.23 -17.46 0.18
C ASP A 16 20.16 -18.21 1.01
N ASP A 17 19.66 -17.60 2.10
CA ASP A 17 18.63 -18.20 2.94
C ASP A 17 17.28 -18.34 2.20
N LEU A 18 16.96 -17.40 1.30
CA LEU A 18 15.76 -17.48 0.45
C LEU A 18 15.84 -18.64 -0.55
N GLU A 19 17.04 -18.99 -1.03
CA GLU A 19 17.29 -20.14 -1.91
C GLU A 19 16.97 -21.48 -1.22
N LEU A 20 17.16 -21.55 0.09
CA LEU A 20 16.89 -22.76 0.89
C LEU A 20 15.39 -23.00 1.14
N ILE A 21 14.52 -22.02 0.89
CA ILE A 21 13.09 -22.14 1.14
C ILE A 21 12.44 -23.04 0.07
N THR A 22 11.91 -24.18 0.51
CA THR A 22 11.20 -25.11 -0.38
C THR A 22 9.84 -24.56 -0.81
N SER A 23 9.66 -24.41 -2.12
CA SER A 23 8.39 -24.01 -2.74
C SER A 23 7.94 -25.05 -3.77
N HIS A 24 6.62 -25.19 -4.01
CA HIS A 24 6.13 -26.06 -5.08
C HIS A 24 6.37 -25.48 -6.48
N LYS A 25 6.34 -24.15 -6.61
CA LYS A 25 6.64 -23.45 -7.86
C LYS A 25 7.63 -22.31 -7.62
N PRO A 26 8.36 -21.85 -8.65
CA PRO A 26 9.15 -20.64 -8.55
C PRO A 26 8.30 -19.46 -8.07
N PHE A 27 8.88 -18.62 -7.21
CA PHE A 27 8.25 -17.45 -6.64
C PHE A 27 9.18 -16.25 -6.77
N HIS A 28 8.60 -15.05 -6.74
CA HIS A 28 9.34 -13.80 -6.73
C HIS A 28 9.13 -13.07 -5.42
N ILE A 29 10.15 -12.35 -5.00
CA ILE A 29 10.05 -11.28 -4.02
C ILE A 29 10.34 -9.99 -4.75
N LEU A 30 9.40 -9.06 -4.71
CA LEU A 30 9.56 -7.74 -5.31
C LEU A 30 9.86 -6.73 -4.21
N PHE A 31 10.87 -5.89 -4.39
CA PHE A 31 11.13 -4.76 -3.51
C PHE A 31 10.41 -3.52 -4.05
N TYR A 32 9.68 -2.81 -3.19
CA TYR A 32 8.86 -1.67 -3.59
C TYR A 32 8.76 -0.61 -2.50
N GLY A 33 8.08 0.49 -2.81
CA GLY A 33 7.82 1.59 -1.87
C GLY A 33 8.86 2.69 -1.98
N SER A 34 8.94 3.54 -0.96
CA SER A 34 9.73 4.78 -1.06
C SER A 34 11.23 4.55 -1.19
N ARG A 35 11.75 3.50 -0.55
CA ARG A 35 13.15 3.11 -0.66
C ARG A 35 13.52 2.68 -2.06
N GLU A 36 12.64 1.92 -2.73
CA GLU A 36 12.86 1.51 -4.12
C GLU A 36 12.71 2.68 -5.09
N ARG A 37 11.74 3.57 -4.88
CA ARG A 37 11.58 4.78 -5.71
C ARG A 37 12.68 5.83 -5.53
N GLY A 38 13.48 5.73 -4.48
CA GLY A 38 14.49 6.73 -4.12
C GLY A 38 13.93 8.01 -3.48
N ASP A 39 12.63 8.05 -3.14
CA ASP A 39 11.97 9.16 -2.45
C ASP A 39 11.83 8.92 -0.93
N PHE A 40 12.69 8.07 -0.38
CA PHE A 40 12.66 7.68 1.02
C PHE A 40 13.18 8.75 1.97
N ASN A 41 12.82 8.57 3.24
CA ASN A 41 13.36 9.30 4.37
C ASN A 41 13.78 8.31 5.45
N GLU A 42 14.39 8.81 6.53
CA GLU A 42 14.86 8.00 7.67
C GLU A 42 13.75 7.12 8.29
N SER A 43 12.49 7.52 8.15
CA SER A 43 11.31 6.76 8.61
C SER A 43 10.70 5.84 7.56
N SER A 44 11.41 5.53 6.48
CA SER A 44 10.92 4.62 5.44
C SER A 44 11.25 3.16 5.74
N ASP A 45 10.26 2.29 5.52
CA ASP A 45 10.35 0.85 5.71
C ASP A 45 10.88 0.14 4.45
N LEU A 46 11.38 -1.08 4.63
CA LEU A 46 11.63 -2.01 3.53
C LEU A 46 10.33 -2.75 3.21
N ASN A 47 9.77 -2.57 2.02
CA ASN A 47 8.51 -3.20 1.64
C ASN A 47 8.74 -4.25 0.56
N PHE A 48 8.26 -5.46 0.80
CA PHE A 48 8.40 -6.59 -0.09
C PHE A 48 7.05 -7.17 -0.48
N TYR A 49 6.92 -7.58 -1.75
CA TYR A 49 5.76 -8.28 -2.25
C TYR A 49 6.15 -9.71 -2.64
N LEU A 50 5.66 -10.69 -1.89
CA LEU A 50 5.84 -12.11 -2.20
C LEU A 50 4.80 -12.52 -3.24
N LEU A 51 5.26 -12.70 -4.48
CA LEU A 51 4.48 -13.19 -5.60
C LEU A 51 4.74 -14.70 -5.76
N ALA A 52 3.81 -15.52 -5.27
CA ALA A 52 3.92 -16.97 -5.35
C ALA A 52 2.63 -17.60 -5.87
N HIS A 53 2.72 -18.87 -6.28
CA HIS A 53 1.53 -19.62 -6.68
C HIS A 53 0.56 -19.78 -5.50
N SER A 54 -0.74 -19.83 -5.78
CA SER A 54 -1.80 -19.93 -4.76
C SER A 54 -1.61 -21.10 -3.79
N THR A 55 -1.08 -22.23 -4.29
CA THR A 55 -0.77 -23.42 -3.46
C THR A 55 0.29 -23.16 -2.40
N ASP A 56 1.29 -22.33 -2.69
CA ASP A 56 2.34 -21.98 -1.72
C ASP A 56 1.88 -20.82 -0.82
N GLN A 57 1.13 -19.86 -1.37
CA GLN A 57 0.50 -18.77 -0.60
C GLN A 57 -0.44 -19.29 0.51
N MET A 58 -1.13 -20.41 0.28
CA MET A 58 -2.02 -21.02 1.28
C MET A 58 -1.27 -21.73 2.42
N LYS A 59 0.04 -21.94 2.30
CA LYS A 59 0.84 -22.56 3.35
C LYS A 59 1.43 -21.50 4.26
N ALA A 60 0.87 -21.39 5.46
CA ALA A 60 1.39 -20.48 6.49
C ALA A 60 2.90 -20.67 6.72
N SER A 61 3.39 -21.92 6.75
CA SER A 61 4.81 -22.21 6.94
C SER A 61 5.72 -21.66 5.84
N PHE A 62 5.25 -21.62 4.58
CA PHE A 62 6.01 -21.04 3.48
C PHE A 62 6.10 -19.51 3.62
N VAL A 63 4.96 -18.85 3.78
CA VAL A 63 4.90 -17.39 3.96
C VAL A 63 5.69 -16.95 5.20
N ASP A 64 5.59 -17.69 6.30
CA ASP A 64 6.34 -17.43 7.53
C ASP A 64 7.86 -17.60 7.33
N SER A 65 8.29 -18.58 6.53
CA SER A 65 9.71 -18.80 6.25
C SER A 65 10.30 -17.66 5.43
N VAL A 66 9.59 -17.20 4.40
CA VAL A 66 10.00 -16.03 3.61
C VAL A 66 10.03 -14.77 4.49
N SER A 67 8.98 -14.55 5.27
CA SER A 67 8.87 -13.42 6.20
C SER A 67 10.04 -13.38 7.20
N LYS A 68 10.34 -14.50 7.87
CA LYS A 68 11.46 -14.60 8.81
C LYS A 68 12.81 -14.32 8.16
N THR A 69 12.99 -14.77 6.93
CA THR A 69 14.24 -14.54 6.18
C THR A 69 14.41 -13.07 5.84
N LEU A 70 13.35 -12.41 5.34
CA LEU A 70 13.39 -10.97 5.07
C LEU A 70 13.54 -10.12 6.34
N ASN A 71 12.98 -10.56 7.48
CA ASN A 71 13.10 -9.84 8.75
C ASN A 71 14.54 -9.73 9.27
N GLN A 72 15.49 -10.49 8.74
CA GLN A 72 16.91 -10.28 9.03
C GLN A 72 17.37 -8.88 8.58
N LEU A 73 16.69 -8.25 7.61
CA LEU A 73 16.94 -6.88 7.16
C LEU A 73 16.41 -5.81 8.13
N GLU A 74 15.70 -6.18 9.21
CA GLU A 74 15.21 -5.22 10.21
C GLU A 74 16.32 -4.41 10.91
N VAL A 75 17.56 -4.90 10.85
CA VAL A 75 18.74 -4.15 11.31
C VAL A 75 18.99 -2.87 10.49
N VAL A 76 18.45 -2.78 9.28
CA VAL A 76 18.51 -1.60 8.40
C VAL A 76 17.28 -0.72 8.60
N ALA A 77 16.09 -1.31 8.48
CA ALA A 77 14.82 -0.64 8.68
C ALA A 77 13.69 -1.67 8.85
N PRO A 78 12.55 -1.31 9.45
CA PRO A 78 11.41 -2.21 9.59
C PRO A 78 11.03 -2.84 8.25
N VAL A 79 10.74 -4.13 8.29
CA VAL A 79 10.43 -4.95 7.12
C VAL A 79 8.93 -5.20 7.09
N ASN A 80 8.30 -4.87 5.97
CA ASN A 80 6.90 -5.21 5.69
C ASN A 80 6.85 -6.15 4.50
N MET A 81 6.07 -7.22 4.60
CA MET A 81 5.82 -8.12 3.49
C MET A 81 4.32 -8.27 3.25
N ILE A 82 3.92 -8.13 1.99
CA ILE A 82 2.57 -8.49 1.51
C ILE A 82 2.71 -9.69 0.59
N ALA A 83 1.87 -10.70 0.78
CA ALA A 83 1.86 -11.89 -0.06
C ALA A 83 0.65 -11.87 -1.01
N GLY A 84 0.83 -12.36 -2.24
CA GLY A 84 -0.25 -12.51 -3.20
C GLY A 84 0.10 -13.38 -4.40
N ASP A 85 -0.93 -13.71 -5.18
CA ASP A 85 -0.80 -14.57 -6.36
C ASP A 85 -0.93 -13.79 -7.68
N ALA A 86 -0.50 -14.46 -8.75
CA ALA A 86 -0.49 -13.96 -10.12
C ALA A 86 -1.87 -13.48 -10.60
N ASP A 87 -2.91 -14.24 -10.30
CA ASP A 87 -4.24 -14.04 -10.87
C ASP A 87 -4.93 -12.87 -10.17
N SER A 88 -4.78 -12.80 -8.84
CA SER A 88 -5.19 -11.64 -8.04
C SER A 88 -4.48 -10.37 -8.49
N LEU A 89 -3.15 -10.40 -8.68
CA LEU A 89 -2.40 -9.25 -9.17
C LEU A 89 -2.84 -8.86 -10.60
N ARG A 90 -3.06 -9.85 -11.47
CA ARG A 90 -3.53 -9.65 -12.84
C ARG A 90 -4.90 -8.99 -12.89
N HIS A 91 -5.83 -9.43 -12.06
CA HIS A 91 -7.13 -8.81 -11.96
C HIS A 91 -7.01 -7.33 -11.56
N ARG A 92 -6.21 -7.04 -10.53
CA ARG A 92 -6.02 -5.68 -9.99
C ARG A 92 -5.39 -4.71 -11.00
N PHE A 93 -4.34 -5.12 -11.72
CA PHE A 93 -3.73 -4.19 -12.68
C PHE A 93 -4.62 -3.95 -13.91
N LYS A 94 -5.43 -4.94 -14.32
CA LYS A 94 -6.35 -4.77 -15.45
C LYS A 94 -7.44 -3.74 -15.17
N ILE A 95 -7.80 -3.58 -13.90
CA ILE A 95 -8.73 -2.54 -13.45
C ILE A 95 -8.01 -1.25 -13.01
N HIS A 96 -6.70 -1.14 -13.20
CA HIS A 96 -5.91 0.02 -12.81
C HIS A 96 -5.93 0.31 -11.29
N GLU A 97 -5.89 -0.74 -10.45
CA GLU A 97 -5.80 -0.56 -9.00
C GLU A 97 -4.44 0.05 -8.60
N PRO A 98 -4.40 1.21 -7.90
CA PRO A 98 -3.15 1.95 -7.69
C PRO A 98 -2.02 1.15 -7.06
N GLY A 99 -2.28 0.31 -6.07
CA GLY A 99 -1.25 -0.51 -5.43
C GLY A 99 -0.64 -1.55 -6.38
N SER A 100 -1.44 -2.15 -7.26
CA SER A 100 -0.94 -3.05 -8.30
C SER A 100 -0.13 -2.33 -9.38
N ILE A 101 -0.53 -1.11 -9.75
CA ILE A 101 0.23 -0.30 -10.71
C ILE A 101 1.56 0.13 -10.09
N GLN A 102 1.57 0.54 -8.81
CA GLN A 102 2.79 0.86 -8.07
C GLN A 102 3.79 -0.30 -8.10
N LEU A 103 3.33 -1.55 -7.92
CA LEU A 103 4.20 -2.71 -8.04
C LEU A 103 4.76 -2.85 -9.47
N LEU A 104 3.93 -2.69 -10.50
CA LEU A 104 4.35 -2.93 -11.88
C LEU A 104 5.26 -1.85 -12.46
N GLU A 105 5.09 -0.60 -12.02
CA GLU A 105 5.87 0.55 -12.48
C GLU A 105 7.13 0.79 -11.64
N ASN A 106 7.08 0.51 -10.33
CA ASN A 106 8.09 0.98 -9.38
C ASN A 106 8.71 -0.13 -8.53
N ALA A 107 8.43 -1.41 -8.76
CA ALA A 107 9.09 -2.50 -8.04
C ALA A 107 10.22 -3.13 -8.88
N SER A 108 11.27 -3.56 -8.18
CA SER A 108 12.32 -4.41 -8.75
C SER A 108 12.22 -5.83 -8.20
N VAL A 109 12.79 -6.78 -8.95
CA VAL A 109 12.94 -8.15 -8.46
C VAL A 109 14.06 -8.16 -7.43
N PHE A 110 13.71 -8.48 -6.19
CA PHE A 110 14.66 -8.68 -5.10
C PHE A 110 15.23 -10.10 -5.13
N TYR A 111 14.37 -11.09 -5.35
CA TYR A 111 14.74 -12.49 -5.38
C TYR A 111 13.81 -13.30 -6.28
N GLY A 112 14.38 -14.36 -6.87
CA GLY A 112 13.67 -15.41 -7.57
C GLY A 112 13.47 -15.15 -9.06
N GLU A 113 12.91 -16.16 -9.72
CA GLU A 113 12.53 -16.15 -11.13
C GLU A 113 11.11 -16.70 -11.29
N GLY A 114 10.44 -16.41 -12.40
CA GLY A 114 9.08 -16.87 -12.64
C GLY A 114 8.22 -15.91 -13.45
N ILE A 115 6.98 -15.68 -13.00
CA ILE A 115 5.92 -15.04 -13.78
C ILE A 115 6.00 -13.50 -13.90
N TRP A 116 6.95 -12.84 -13.22
CA TRP A 116 7.00 -11.37 -13.14
C TRP A 116 7.16 -10.72 -14.51
N ASP A 117 8.09 -11.19 -15.34
CA ASP A 117 8.30 -10.65 -16.69
C ASP A 117 7.07 -10.78 -17.58
N SER A 118 6.31 -11.86 -17.41
CA SER A 118 5.02 -12.04 -18.10
C SER A 118 4.01 -11.00 -17.63
N LEU A 119 3.91 -10.76 -16.32
CA LEU A 119 2.99 -9.75 -15.77
C LEU A 119 3.38 -8.33 -16.19
N GLN A 120 4.67 -7.99 -16.21
CA GLN A 120 5.16 -6.71 -16.74
C GLN A 120 4.84 -6.57 -18.24
N SER A 121 5.01 -7.64 -19.01
CA SER A 121 4.68 -7.65 -20.45
C SER A 121 3.17 -7.51 -20.69
N GLU A 122 2.33 -8.14 -19.87
CA GLU A 122 0.88 -7.95 -19.89
C GLU A 122 0.53 -6.50 -19.53
N TRP A 123 1.11 -5.95 -18.47
CA TRP A 123 0.88 -4.59 -18.01
C TRP A 123 1.19 -3.54 -19.09
N LYS A 124 2.31 -3.69 -19.82
CA LYS A 124 2.66 -2.81 -20.95
C LYS A 124 1.55 -2.72 -22.02
N ARG A 125 0.69 -3.74 -22.14
CA ARG A 125 -0.45 -3.75 -23.08
C ARG A 125 -1.72 -3.12 -22.50
N TYR A 126 -1.76 -2.91 -21.18
CA TYR A 126 -2.90 -2.37 -20.46
C TYR A 126 -2.69 -0.93 -19.99
N LYS A 127 -1.45 -0.50 -19.76
CA LYS A 127 -1.14 0.80 -19.15
C LYS A 127 -1.69 2.02 -19.91
N ASP A 128 -1.84 1.90 -21.24
CA ASP A 128 -2.34 2.98 -22.09
C ASP A 128 -3.85 2.85 -22.38
N LYS A 129 -4.54 1.88 -21.77
CA LYS A 129 -5.99 1.74 -21.88
C LYS A 129 -6.70 2.71 -20.95
N SER A 130 -7.93 3.06 -21.30
CA SER A 130 -8.80 3.86 -20.44
C SER A 130 -9.00 3.19 -19.08
N ILE A 131 -8.91 3.97 -18.00
CA ILE A 131 -9.20 3.49 -16.64
C ILE A 131 -10.67 3.04 -16.56
N PRO A 132 -10.95 1.78 -16.18
CA PRO A 132 -12.32 1.29 -16.06
C PRO A 132 -12.96 1.80 -14.76
N LYS A 133 -13.36 3.08 -14.74
CA LYS A 133 -13.83 3.82 -13.55
C LYS A 133 -14.86 3.08 -12.70
N LYS A 134 -15.84 2.41 -13.33
CA LYS A 134 -16.89 1.64 -12.62
C LYS A 134 -16.33 0.42 -11.89
N GLU A 135 -15.47 -0.35 -12.54
CA GLU A 135 -14.87 -1.56 -11.96
C GLU A 135 -13.88 -1.19 -10.87
N LEU A 136 -13.02 -0.20 -11.13
CA LEU A 136 -12.05 0.30 -10.18
C LEU A 136 -12.72 0.87 -8.93
N SER A 137 -13.68 1.79 -9.07
CA SER A 137 -14.40 2.34 -7.91
C SER A 137 -15.13 1.26 -7.11
N SER A 138 -15.78 0.30 -7.77
CA SER A 138 -16.41 -0.84 -7.09
C SER A 138 -15.42 -1.68 -6.31
N TYR A 139 -14.23 -1.92 -6.87
CA TYR A 139 -13.16 -2.64 -6.20
C TYR A 139 -12.64 -1.87 -4.98
N LEU A 140 -12.37 -0.57 -5.11
CA LEU A 140 -11.85 0.24 -4.00
C LEU A 140 -12.88 0.36 -2.86
N GLU A 141 -14.17 0.48 -3.15
CA GLU A 141 -15.23 0.45 -2.12
C GLU A 141 -15.29 -0.89 -1.38
N LYS A 142 -15.09 -2.01 -2.09
CA LYS A 142 -14.94 -3.33 -1.43
C LYS A 142 -13.71 -3.38 -0.54
N ARG A 143 -12.58 -2.81 -0.97
CA ARG A 143 -11.36 -2.72 -0.15
C ARG A 143 -11.56 -1.86 1.08
N ILE A 144 -12.24 -0.73 0.95
CA ILE A 144 -12.62 0.10 2.10
C ILE A 144 -13.42 -0.73 3.10
N ARG A 145 -14.50 -1.41 2.66
CA ARG A 145 -15.31 -2.27 3.56
C ARG A 145 -14.48 -3.35 4.24
N PHE A 146 -13.58 -4.00 3.50
CA PHE A 146 -12.65 -4.97 4.06
C PHE A 146 -11.81 -4.34 5.18
N PHE A 147 -11.18 -3.19 4.93
CA PHE A 147 -10.40 -2.51 5.96
C PHE A 147 -11.26 -2.17 7.17
N LYS A 148 -12.48 -1.64 7.02
CA LYS A 148 -13.37 -1.33 8.16
C LYS A 148 -13.66 -2.52 9.07
N GLN A 149 -13.71 -3.73 8.52
CA GLN A 149 -14.04 -4.95 9.24
C GLN A 149 -12.83 -5.57 9.95
N GLN A 150 -11.61 -5.10 9.67
CA GLN A 150 -10.41 -5.60 10.33
C GLN A 150 -10.33 -5.10 11.77
N VAL A 151 -10.10 -6.03 12.70
CA VAL A 151 -9.80 -5.71 14.09
C VAL A 151 -8.34 -5.29 14.19
N SER A 152 -8.10 -4.05 14.57
CA SER A 152 -6.76 -3.53 14.85
C SER A 152 -6.28 -4.02 16.22
N ARG A 153 -5.08 -4.61 16.28
CA ARG A 153 -4.52 -5.18 17.52
C ARG A 153 -3.85 -4.13 18.39
N ASN A 154 -3.42 -3.05 17.77
CA ASN A 154 -2.76 -1.94 18.41
C ASN A 154 -3.06 -0.64 17.67
N VAL A 155 -2.67 0.46 18.28
CA VAL A 155 -2.94 1.81 17.78
C VAL A 155 -2.21 2.11 16.47
N LYS A 156 -1.02 1.55 16.25
CA LYS A 156 -0.26 1.75 15.00
C LYS A 156 -1.01 1.14 13.81
N GLU A 157 -1.59 -0.05 14.02
CA GLU A 157 -2.46 -0.71 13.06
C GLU A 157 -3.73 0.12 12.82
N GLU A 158 -4.39 0.63 13.87
CA GLU A 158 -5.60 1.45 13.72
C GLU A 158 -5.33 2.73 12.91
N VAL A 159 -4.26 3.47 13.21
CA VAL A 159 -3.91 4.67 12.44
C VAL A 159 -3.56 4.33 10.98
N SER A 160 -2.85 3.22 10.74
CA SER A 160 -2.54 2.76 9.38
C SER A 160 -3.81 2.36 8.61
N GLN A 161 -4.77 1.73 9.28
CA GLN A 161 -6.07 1.36 8.74
C GLN A 161 -6.89 2.60 8.38
N LEU A 162 -6.97 3.59 9.28
CA LEU A 162 -7.67 4.86 9.04
C LEU A 162 -7.04 5.64 7.89
N GLU A 163 -5.71 5.73 7.84
CA GLU A 163 -4.99 6.35 6.72
C GLU A 163 -5.33 5.66 5.41
N ARG A 164 -5.31 4.33 5.36
CA ARG A 164 -5.63 3.57 4.14
C ARG A 164 -7.07 3.78 3.71
N ILE A 165 -8.03 3.80 4.64
CA ILE A 165 -9.44 4.09 4.33
C ILE A 165 -9.57 5.50 3.76
N CYS A 166 -8.93 6.50 4.39
CA CYS A 166 -8.97 7.89 3.93
C CYS A 166 -8.40 8.02 2.51
N THR A 167 -7.21 7.46 2.26
CA THR A 167 -6.56 7.44 0.95
C THR A 167 -7.43 6.78 -0.12
N LEU A 168 -8.03 5.62 0.17
CA LEU A 168 -8.96 4.96 -0.77
C LEU A 168 -10.24 5.77 -1.01
N THR A 169 -10.70 6.53 -0.02
CA THR A 169 -11.85 7.45 -0.16
C THR A 169 -11.53 8.53 -1.20
N LEU A 170 -10.35 9.14 -1.09
CA LEU A 170 -9.87 10.16 -2.03
C LEU A 170 -9.69 9.58 -3.43
N HIS A 171 -9.17 8.35 -3.57
CA HIS A 171 -9.10 7.66 -4.86
C HIS A 171 -10.48 7.48 -5.48
N VAL A 172 -11.45 6.97 -4.71
CA VAL A 172 -12.83 6.77 -5.19
C VAL A 172 -13.46 8.08 -5.66
N TRP A 173 -13.23 9.18 -4.93
CA TRP A 173 -13.69 10.50 -5.35
C TRP A 173 -13.05 10.91 -6.68
N ALA A 174 -11.72 10.85 -6.79
CA ALA A 174 -11.00 11.27 -7.99
C ALA A 174 -11.46 10.48 -9.23
N ILE A 175 -11.65 9.17 -9.08
CA ILE A 175 -12.15 8.29 -10.16
C ILE A 175 -13.55 8.69 -10.62
N LYS A 176 -14.40 9.18 -9.72
CA LYS A 176 -15.79 9.56 -10.01
C LYS A 176 -15.92 10.97 -10.57
N ILE A 177 -15.03 11.89 -10.17
CA ILE A 177 -15.17 13.33 -10.45
C ILE A 177 -14.22 13.82 -11.54
N ILE A 178 -13.00 13.28 -11.61
CA ILE A 178 -12.01 13.72 -12.60
C ILE A 178 -12.21 12.95 -13.90
N ASP A 179 -12.64 13.64 -14.96
CA ASP A 179 -13.05 13.01 -16.21
C ASP A 179 -11.89 12.38 -16.97
N ASP A 180 -10.75 13.06 -17.03
CA ASP A 180 -9.55 12.72 -17.79
C ASP A 180 -8.40 12.18 -16.93
N LEU A 181 -8.73 11.62 -15.76
CA LEU A 181 -7.76 11.00 -14.84
C LEU A 181 -6.83 10.03 -15.57
N SER A 182 -5.53 10.22 -15.39
CA SER A 182 -4.44 9.44 -15.98
C SER A 182 -3.87 8.40 -15.00
N VAL A 183 -3.15 7.41 -15.54
CA VAL A 183 -2.44 6.41 -14.74
C VAL A 183 -1.34 7.04 -13.89
N SER A 184 -0.67 8.09 -14.40
CA SER A 184 0.33 8.83 -13.63
C SER A 184 -0.28 9.48 -12.40
N GLU A 185 -1.46 10.10 -12.53
CA GLU A 185 -2.15 10.71 -11.40
C GLU A 185 -2.65 9.66 -10.41
N LEU A 186 -3.12 8.50 -10.87
CA LEU A 186 -3.43 7.35 -9.98
C LEU A 186 -2.23 6.93 -9.14
N LEU A 187 -1.04 6.86 -9.76
CA LEU A 187 0.20 6.53 -9.06
C LEU A 187 0.56 7.59 -8.02
N MET A 188 0.52 8.87 -8.40
CA MET A 188 0.79 9.98 -7.49
C MET A 188 -0.17 9.99 -6.29
N MET A 189 -1.44 9.65 -6.50
CA MET A 189 -2.43 9.55 -5.42
C MET A 189 -2.13 8.42 -4.41
N ASP A 190 -1.43 7.36 -4.81
CA ASP A 190 -1.07 6.26 -3.89
C ASP A 190 0.27 6.52 -3.16
N ILE A 191 0.98 7.61 -3.52
CA ILE A 191 2.16 8.06 -2.80
C ILE A 191 1.74 9.05 -1.71
N PRO A 192 1.89 8.71 -0.41
CA PRO A 192 1.38 9.55 0.68
C PRO A 192 1.87 11.01 0.61
N GLY A 193 3.15 11.23 0.29
CA GLY A 193 3.71 12.59 0.19
C GLY A 193 3.18 13.43 -0.97
N GLN A 194 2.51 12.84 -1.96
CA GLN A 194 2.12 13.52 -3.19
C GLN A 194 0.63 13.83 -3.27
N ILE A 195 -0.24 13.02 -2.63
CA ILE A 195 -1.70 13.14 -2.74
C ILE A 195 -2.22 14.56 -2.44
N TYR A 196 -1.72 15.19 -1.37
CA TYR A 196 -2.15 16.54 -0.98
C TYR A 196 -1.81 17.56 -2.07
N SER A 197 -0.56 17.55 -2.55
CA SER A 197 -0.09 18.46 -3.58
C SER A 197 -0.78 18.23 -4.91
N LEU A 198 -1.09 16.98 -5.26
CA LEU A 198 -1.82 16.65 -6.47
C LEU A 198 -3.21 17.30 -6.46
N PHE A 199 -3.98 17.08 -5.38
CA PHE A 199 -5.33 17.62 -5.30
C PHE A 199 -5.34 19.15 -5.22
N THR A 200 -4.47 19.75 -4.41
CA THR A 200 -4.46 21.20 -4.18
C THR A 200 -3.83 22.02 -5.30
N ASN A 201 -3.03 21.39 -6.17
CA ASN A 201 -2.45 22.06 -7.33
C ASN A 201 -3.22 21.77 -8.62
N LEU A 202 -3.52 20.49 -8.88
CA LEU A 202 -4.10 20.05 -10.13
C LEU A 202 -5.63 20.09 -10.12
N TYR A 203 -6.25 19.63 -9.03
CA TYR A 203 -7.72 19.48 -8.92
C TYR A 203 -8.39 20.55 -8.06
N LYS A 204 -7.71 21.67 -7.85
CA LYS A 204 -8.15 22.72 -6.89
C LYS A 204 -9.51 23.32 -7.20
N PHE A 205 -9.94 23.27 -8.45
CA PHE A 205 -11.22 23.85 -8.89
C PHE A 205 -12.37 22.85 -8.77
N GLU A 206 -12.05 21.57 -8.64
CA GLU A 206 -12.96 20.45 -8.46
C GLU A 206 -13.18 20.13 -6.97
N LEU A 207 -12.29 20.59 -6.08
CA LEU A 207 -12.39 20.33 -4.64
C LEU A 207 -13.60 21.05 -4.03
N ASP A 208 -14.40 20.28 -3.30
CA ASP A 208 -15.34 20.82 -2.31
C ASP A 208 -14.73 20.81 -0.90
N GLU A 209 -15.44 21.42 0.05
CA GLU A 209 -15.03 21.49 1.46
C GLU A 209 -14.84 20.10 2.09
N THR A 210 -15.68 19.12 1.73
CA THR A 210 -15.60 17.76 2.26
C THR A 210 -14.30 17.08 1.83
N ILE A 211 -13.90 17.23 0.57
CA ILE A 211 -12.66 16.66 0.05
C ILE A 211 -11.44 17.37 0.61
N LEU A 212 -11.49 18.69 0.75
CA LEU A 212 -10.42 19.43 1.41
C LEU A 212 -10.21 18.96 2.86
N GLU A 213 -11.30 18.72 3.58
CA GLU A 213 -11.24 18.16 4.93
C GLU A 213 -10.69 16.72 4.96
N LEU A 214 -11.04 15.87 4.00
CA LEU A 214 -10.46 14.54 3.86
C LEU A 214 -8.95 14.60 3.58
N LEU A 215 -8.49 15.55 2.75
CA LEU A 215 -7.05 15.75 2.49
C LEU A 215 -6.30 16.18 3.75
N ASN A 216 -6.86 17.13 4.51
CA ASN A 216 -6.27 17.56 5.79
C ASN A 216 -6.22 16.40 6.80
N LEU A 217 -7.30 15.60 6.87
CA LEU A 217 -7.37 14.40 7.69
C LEU A 217 -6.31 13.37 7.28
N GLN A 218 -6.15 13.14 5.98
CA GLN A 218 -5.14 12.23 5.44
C GLN A 218 -3.72 12.66 5.80
N GLN A 219 -3.41 13.96 5.68
CA GLN A 219 -2.12 14.52 6.07
C GLN A 219 -1.87 14.39 7.59
N ARG A 220 -2.90 14.60 8.42
CA ARG A 220 -2.79 14.40 9.88
C ARG A 220 -2.54 12.94 10.24
N LEU A 221 -3.26 12.01 9.61
CA LEU A 221 -3.07 10.57 9.80
C LEU A 221 -1.65 10.12 9.40
N GLN A 222 -1.10 10.64 8.30
CA GLN A 222 0.29 10.38 7.93
C GLN A 222 1.28 10.91 8.98
N THR A 223 1.06 12.12 9.47
CA THR A 223 1.90 12.73 10.49
C THR A 223 1.86 11.89 11.77
N LEU A 224 0.67 11.52 12.22
CA LEU A 224 0.47 10.66 13.38
C LEU A 224 1.15 9.30 13.19
N LYS A 225 1.00 8.65 12.04
CA LYS A 225 1.67 7.37 11.71
C LYS A 225 3.19 7.47 11.88
N ARG A 226 3.81 8.59 11.46
CA ARG A 226 5.25 8.84 11.66
C ARG A 226 5.61 9.06 13.12
N GLU A 227 4.83 9.84 13.86
CA GLU A 227 5.05 10.10 15.28
C GLU A 227 4.94 8.82 16.12
N LEU A 228 3.95 7.97 15.83
CA LEU A 228 3.70 6.72 16.54
C LEU A 228 4.80 5.68 16.39
N ARG A 229 5.67 5.81 15.39
CA ARG A 229 6.82 4.92 15.25
C ARG A 229 7.75 5.00 16.47
N TRP A 230 7.92 6.19 17.04
CA TRP A 230 8.91 6.49 18.08
C TRP A 230 8.31 6.77 19.46
N LYS A 231 6.98 6.97 19.56
CA LYS A 231 6.29 7.21 20.83
C LYS A 231 5.99 5.89 21.56
N LYS A 232 6.26 5.87 22.88
CA LYS A 232 5.85 4.79 23.80
C LYS A 232 4.39 4.91 24.25
N GLU A 233 3.87 6.12 24.36
CA GLU A 233 2.50 6.41 24.79
C GLU A 233 1.72 7.12 23.69
N ILE A 234 0.44 6.77 23.58
CA ILE A 234 -0.41 7.20 22.47
C ILE A 234 -1.74 7.72 23.01
N SER A 235 -2.07 8.98 22.68
CA SER A 235 -3.38 9.55 23.02
C SER A 235 -4.46 8.85 22.20
N ARG A 236 -5.35 8.13 22.88
CA ARG A 236 -6.52 7.49 22.25
C ARG A 236 -7.60 8.49 21.83
N GLU A 237 -7.64 9.65 22.48
CA GLU A 237 -8.62 10.70 22.21
C GLU A 237 -8.44 11.26 20.80
N GLU A 238 -7.21 11.57 20.41
CA GLU A 238 -6.93 12.07 19.06
C GLU A 238 -7.34 11.06 17.97
N ILE A 239 -7.05 9.78 18.18
CA ILE A 239 -7.41 8.73 17.20
C ILE A 239 -8.92 8.59 17.08
N TYR A 240 -9.61 8.66 18.20
CA TYR A 240 -11.06 8.67 18.24
C TYR A 240 -11.60 9.86 17.44
N GLU A 241 -11.11 11.08 17.65
CA GLU A 241 -11.53 12.26 16.89
C GLU A 241 -11.29 12.11 15.39
N LEU A 242 -10.11 11.64 14.97
CA LEU A 242 -9.77 11.43 13.55
C LEU A 242 -10.67 10.36 12.91
N LYS A 243 -10.98 9.30 13.66
CA LYS A 243 -11.90 8.24 13.24
C LYS A 243 -13.31 8.79 13.05
N TYR A 244 -13.85 9.52 14.03
CA TYR A 244 -15.18 10.14 13.91
C TYR A 244 -15.26 11.13 12.76
N LYS A 245 -14.22 11.92 12.56
CA LYS A 245 -14.13 12.84 11.43
C LYS A 245 -14.20 12.09 10.10
N LEU A 246 -13.45 10.98 9.95
CA LEU A 246 -13.49 10.15 8.74
C LEU A 246 -14.89 9.60 8.46
N ILE A 247 -15.58 9.12 9.49
CA ILE A 247 -16.96 8.58 9.38
C ILE A 247 -17.92 9.65 8.91
N SER A 248 -17.87 10.82 9.54
CA SER A 248 -18.74 11.95 9.25
C SER A 248 -18.57 12.43 7.81
N LEU A 249 -17.32 12.65 7.37
CA LEU A 249 -17.01 13.10 6.01
C LEU A 249 -17.43 12.10 4.93
N ARG A 250 -17.36 10.80 5.24
CA ARG A 250 -17.81 9.74 4.32
C ARG A 250 -19.33 9.53 4.32
N LYS A 251 -20.08 10.14 5.25
CA LYS A 251 -21.53 9.91 5.47
C LYS A 251 -21.84 8.42 5.68
N ASP A 252 -21.02 7.77 6.51
CA ASP A 252 -20.91 6.31 6.56
C ASP A 252 -21.48 5.76 7.88
N GLU A 253 -22.81 5.69 7.99
CA GLU A 253 -23.49 5.28 9.23
C GLU A 253 -23.14 3.85 9.68
N GLU A 254 -22.78 2.93 8.76
CA GLU A 254 -22.33 1.57 9.09
C GLU A 254 -21.08 1.53 9.98
N PHE A 255 -20.22 2.55 9.90
CA PHE A 255 -19.01 2.62 10.71
C PHE A 255 -19.32 2.95 12.19
N LEU A 256 -20.46 3.59 12.46
CA LEU A 256 -20.94 3.86 13.83
C LEU A 256 -21.39 2.59 14.56
N LEU A 257 -21.86 1.58 13.84
CA LEU A 257 -22.35 0.33 14.44
C LEU A 257 -21.21 -0.57 14.93
N ASN A 258 -20.04 -0.50 14.30
CA ASN A 258 -18.84 -1.26 14.71
C ASN A 258 -17.97 -0.51 15.74
N LEU A 259 -18.34 0.70 16.15
CA LEU A 259 -17.63 1.47 17.18
C LEU A 259 -17.89 0.95 18.62
N TRP A 260 -18.90 0.08 18.79
CA TRP A 260 -19.40 -0.40 20.08
C TRP A 260 -19.34 -1.93 20.25
N ALA A 261 -18.78 -2.65 19.28
CA ALA A 261 -18.55 -4.09 19.34
C ALA A 261 -17.10 -4.41 19.68
#